data_AF-A0A7W7GQ21-F1
#
_entry.id   AF-A0A7W7GQ21-F1
#
_cell.length_a   1.000
_cell.length_b   1.000
_cell.length_c   1.000
_cell.angle_alpha   90.00
_cell.angle_beta   90.00
_cell.angle_gamma   90.00
#
_symmetry.space_group_name_H-M   'P 1'
#
loop_
_entity.id
_entity.type
_entity.pdbx_description
1 polymer ?
#
loop_
_entity_poly.entity_id
_entity_poly.type
_entity_poly.pdbx_seq_one_letter_code
_entity_poly.pdbx_strand_id
1 'polypeptide(L)'
;MATVEQQVLDSSNAIDQNISVITTDRGFLSQNLLQYLRHLVEGLVVYAHVPDRSVTYNYQTQFDAARDAVNGDACYRLLTRFHNLLEISVSHYTLDRDPSERLMLKYYEYLLRTRDLAKQHLGLDILRNLEQFPLHEDPALRAYYEKISGRIEASRHDLLTGKTERYYINSSRPFFIGGRIYYEVTFSLAHNRTSKFDRIIGFTDIDVSDYYAAQLELANDSIDVLGQTMPIIIVRDWSVSIRPCEFDNFARLLGQQTKVQSGHVEYRNLMQYLTVLTEDVS
;
A
#
# COMPACT_ATOMS: atom_id res chain seq x y z
N MET A 1 -7.93 -33.81 -8.39
CA MET A 1 -8.29 -32.43 -7.98
C MET A 1 -7.06 -31.83 -7.33
N ALA A 2 -6.81 -30.53 -7.54
CA ALA A 2 -5.65 -29.87 -6.96
C ALA A 2 -5.78 -29.78 -5.43
N THR A 3 -4.67 -29.84 -4.72
CA THR A 3 -4.63 -29.49 -3.28
C THR A 3 -4.77 -27.98 -3.11
N VAL A 4 -5.03 -27.51 -1.89
CA VAL A 4 -5.07 -26.07 -1.59
C VAL A 4 -3.74 -25.39 -1.94
N GLU A 5 -2.62 -26.01 -1.59
CA GLU A 5 -1.30 -25.51 -1.97
C GLU A 5 -1.11 -25.46 -3.49
N GLN A 6 -1.47 -26.54 -4.19
CA GLN A 6 -1.35 -26.61 -5.64
C GLN A 6 -2.21 -25.54 -6.33
N GLN A 7 -3.43 -25.28 -5.84
CA GLN A 7 -4.30 -24.23 -6.36
C GLN A 7 -3.65 -22.84 -6.28
N VAL A 8 -2.99 -22.53 -5.16
CA VAL A 8 -2.28 -21.26 -4.97
C VAL A 8 -1.08 -21.17 -5.92
N LEU A 9 -0.25 -22.22 -5.95
CA LEU A 9 0.94 -22.25 -6.80
C LEU A 9 0.60 -22.21 -8.29
N ASP A 10 -0.42 -22.93 -8.73
CA ASP A 10 -0.88 -22.92 -10.13
C ASP A 10 -1.40 -21.54 -10.54
N SER A 11 -2.16 -20.87 -9.65
CA SER A 11 -2.65 -19.52 -9.91
C SER A 11 -1.49 -18.51 -10.00
N SER A 12 -0.51 -18.61 -9.09
CA SER A 12 0.71 -17.79 -9.15
C SER A 12 1.53 -18.06 -10.41
N ASN A 13 1.76 -19.33 -10.76
CA ASN A 13 2.54 -19.71 -11.93
C ASN A 13 1.88 -19.23 -13.23
N ALA A 14 0.54 -19.25 -13.30
CA ALA A 14 -0.19 -18.72 -14.44
C ALA A 14 0.00 -17.19 -14.58
N ILE A 15 0.02 -16.45 -13.46
CA ILE A 15 0.35 -15.02 -13.47
C ILE A 15 1.78 -14.81 -13.96
N ASP A 16 2.73 -15.56 -13.42
CA ASP A 16 4.15 -15.44 -13.79
C ASP A 16 4.36 -15.75 -15.29
N GLN A 17 3.67 -16.76 -15.81
CA GLN A 17 3.70 -17.13 -17.22
C GLN A 17 3.13 -16.03 -18.11
N ASN A 18 2.00 -15.43 -17.74
CA ASN A 18 1.38 -14.34 -18.50
C ASN A 18 2.31 -13.12 -18.57
N ILE A 19 2.92 -12.73 -17.44
CA ILE A 19 3.90 -11.63 -17.38
C ILE A 19 5.10 -11.91 -18.29
N SER A 20 5.59 -13.15 -18.31
CA SER A 20 6.75 -13.54 -19.12
C SER A 20 6.46 -13.55 -20.63
N VAL A 21 5.24 -13.90 -21.02
CA VAL A 21 4.86 -14.12 -22.43
C VAL A 21 4.30 -12.85 -23.08
N ILE A 22 3.51 -12.06 -22.35
CA ILE A 22 2.80 -10.89 -22.90
C ILE A 22 3.57 -9.61 -22.53
N THR A 23 4.60 -9.28 -23.32
CA THR A 23 5.50 -8.15 -23.03
C THR A 23 5.12 -6.84 -23.72
N THR A 24 4.30 -6.89 -24.78
CA THR A 24 4.05 -5.74 -25.66
C THR A 24 2.65 -5.14 -25.55
N ASP A 25 1.74 -5.79 -24.82
CA ASP A 25 0.33 -5.37 -24.72
C ASP A 25 -0.10 -5.42 -23.25
N ARG A 26 0.12 -4.31 -22.54
CA ARG A 26 -0.21 -4.18 -21.11
C ARG A 26 -1.70 -4.36 -20.83
N GLY A 27 -2.55 -3.86 -21.72
CA GLY A 27 -4.00 -4.01 -21.60
C GLY A 27 -4.44 -5.47 -21.69
N PHE A 28 -3.92 -6.21 -22.68
CA PHE A 28 -4.18 -7.65 -22.81
C PHE A 28 -3.56 -8.47 -21.67
N LEU A 29 -2.34 -8.15 -21.25
CA LEU A 29 -1.74 -8.75 -20.06
C LEU A 29 -2.65 -8.55 -18.84
N SER A 30 -3.10 -7.32 -18.61
CA SER A 30 -3.93 -6.96 -17.46
C SER A 30 -5.26 -7.71 -17.44
N GLN A 31 -5.93 -7.85 -18.59
CA GLN A 31 -7.14 -8.67 -18.72
C GLN A 31 -6.89 -10.12 -18.30
N ASN A 32 -5.80 -10.73 -18.79
CA ASN A 32 -5.46 -12.12 -18.45
C ASN A 32 -5.09 -12.28 -16.97
N LEU A 33 -4.42 -11.30 -16.35
CA LEU A 33 -4.01 -11.40 -14.96
C LEU A 33 -5.19 -11.38 -13.99
N LEU A 34 -6.19 -10.50 -14.22
CA LEU A 34 -7.31 -10.30 -13.28
C LEU A 34 -8.06 -11.59 -12.93
N GLN A 35 -8.22 -12.53 -13.86
CA GLN A 35 -8.88 -13.81 -13.58
C GLN A 35 -8.07 -14.67 -12.60
N TYR A 36 -6.74 -14.70 -12.75
CA TYR A 36 -5.86 -15.48 -11.89
C TYR A 36 -5.66 -14.82 -10.53
N LEU A 37 -5.73 -13.49 -10.45
CA LEU A 37 -5.65 -12.77 -9.17
C LEU A 37 -6.75 -13.23 -8.21
N ARG A 38 -7.99 -13.36 -8.71
CA ARG A 38 -9.11 -13.83 -7.90
C ARG A 38 -8.86 -15.24 -7.38
N HIS A 39 -8.49 -16.17 -8.25
CA HIS A 39 -8.18 -17.56 -7.86
C HIS A 39 -7.02 -17.64 -6.86
N LEU A 40 -5.98 -16.82 -7.05
CA LEU A 40 -4.85 -16.75 -6.15
C LEU A 40 -5.27 -16.28 -4.75
N VAL A 41 -6.02 -15.18 -4.67
CA VAL A 41 -6.46 -14.61 -3.38
C VAL A 41 -7.44 -15.56 -2.69
N GLU A 42 -8.40 -16.15 -3.40
CA GLU A 42 -9.32 -17.14 -2.84
C GLU A 42 -8.58 -18.39 -2.34
N GLY A 43 -7.57 -18.85 -3.09
CA GLY A 43 -6.68 -19.93 -2.69
C GLY A 43 -5.90 -19.59 -1.41
N LEU A 44 -5.34 -18.38 -1.32
CA LEU A 44 -4.59 -17.92 -0.14
C LEU A 44 -5.47 -17.79 1.11
N VAL A 45 -6.71 -17.31 0.96
CA VAL A 45 -7.70 -17.27 2.04
C VAL A 45 -7.97 -18.67 2.59
N VAL A 46 -8.20 -19.64 1.71
CA VAL A 46 -8.40 -21.05 2.14
C VAL A 46 -7.11 -21.60 2.75
N TYR A 47 -5.95 -21.35 2.14
CA TYR A 47 -4.63 -21.81 2.62
C TYR A 47 -4.34 -21.31 4.03
N ALA A 48 -4.69 -20.06 4.36
CA ALA A 48 -4.49 -19.49 5.68
C ALA A 48 -5.38 -20.12 6.76
N HIS A 49 -6.54 -20.69 6.37
CA HIS A 49 -7.51 -21.27 7.31
C HIS A 49 -7.33 -22.78 7.52
N VAL A 50 -6.95 -23.53 6.48
CA VAL A 50 -6.89 -25.00 6.57
C VAL A 50 -5.67 -25.46 7.39
N PRO A 51 -5.85 -26.44 8.30
CA PRO A 51 -4.75 -26.96 9.11
C PRO A 51 -3.79 -27.85 8.31
N ASP A 52 -4.28 -28.48 7.24
CA ASP A 52 -3.50 -29.30 6.32
C ASP A 52 -3.67 -28.76 4.90
N ARG A 53 -2.55 -28.40 4.26
CA ARG A 53 -2.50 -27.76 2.94
C ARG A 53 -2.58 -28.77 1.78
N SER A 54 -2.42 -30.05 2.10
CA SER A 54 -2.54 -31.16 1.15
C SER A 54 -4.00 -31.56 0.90
N VAL A 55 -4.95 -31.01 1.65
CA VAL A 55 -6.38 -31.24 1.42
C VAL A 55 -6.78 -30.76 0.03
N THR A 56 -7.76 -31.46 -0.56
CA THR A 56 -8.31 -31.08 -1.87
C THR A 56 -8.97 -29.71 -1.78
N TYR A 57 -8.64 -28.82 -2.72
CA TYR A 57 -9.27 -27.52 -2.83
C TYR A 57 -10.71 -27.64 -3.35
N ASN A 58 -11.64 -27.00 -2.67
CA ASN A 58 -13.04 -26.90 -3.07
C ASN A 58 -13.62 -25.55 -2.62
N TYR A 59 -13.70 -24.61 -3.56
CA TYR A 59 -14.22 -23.27 -3.33
C TYR A 59 -15.59 -23.27 -2.63
N GLN A 60 -16.57 -24.02 -3.14
CA GLN A 60 -17.96 -24.00 -2.64
C GLN A 60 -18.10 -24.44 -1.19
N THR A 61 -17.18 -25.28 -0.70
CA THR A 61 -17.26 -25.84 0.66
C THR A 61 -16.30 -25.19 1.64
N GLN A 62 -15.22 -24.57 1.16
CA GLN A 62 -14.13 -24.08 2.01
C GLN A 62 -14.06 -22.55 2.09
N PHE A 63 -14.42 -21.85 1.01
CA PHE A 63 -14.09 -20.43 0.90
C PHE A 63 -14.83 -19.55 1.91
N ASP A 64 -16.15 -19.68 2.04
CA ASP A 64 -16.92 -18.80 2.95
C ASP A 64 -16.48 -18.96 4.41
N ALA A 65 -16.28 -20.20 4.88
CA ALA A 65 -15.79 -20.46 6.23
C ALA A 65 -14.37 -19.91 6.45
N ALA A 66 -13.49 -20.07 5.46
CA ALA A 66 -12.14 -19.53 5.51
C ALA A 66 -12.15 -18.00 5.53
N ARG A 67 -12.96 -17.36 4.67
CA ARG A 67 -13.11 -15.90 4.61
C ARG A 67 -13.55 -15.33 5.96
N ASP A 68 -14.55 -15.93 6.58
CA ASP A 68 -15.07 -15.47 7.87
C ASP A 68 -14.04 -15.62 8.99
N ALA A 69 -13.27 -16.71 8.98
CA ALA A 69 -12.19 -16.94 9.94
C ALA A 69 -11.02 -15.95 9.77
N VAL A 70 -10.55 -15.73 8.54
CA VAL A 70 -9.40 -14.84 8.28
C VAL A 70 -9.76 -13.36 8.44
N ASN A 71 -11.03 -12.99 8.28
CA ASN A 71 -11.47 -11.59 8.46
C ASN A 71 -11.30 -11.10 9.91
N GLY A 72 -11.30 -12.01 10.89
CA GLY A 72 -11.03 -11.70 12.29
C GLY A 72 -9.54 -11.50 12.62
N ASP A 73 -8.64 -11.96 11.74
CA ASP A 73 -7.19 -11.87 11.93
C ASP A 73 -6.64 -10.64 11.19
N ALA A 74 -5.95 -9.76 11.92
CA ALA A 74 -5.34 -8.58 11.33
C ALA A 74 -4.33 -8.93 10.24
N CYS A 75 -3.58 -10.03 10.40
CA CYS A 75 -2.54 -10.45 9.45
C CYS A 75 -3.12 -10.77 8.07
N TYR A 76 -4.33 -11.33 8.01
CA TYR A 76 -4.95 -11.79 6.76
C TYR A 76 -6.00 -10.81 6.20
N ARG A 77 -6.26 -9.70 6.89
CA ARG A 77 -7.23 -8.67 6.49
C ARG A 77 -6.94 -8.10 5.09
N LEU A 78 -5.68 -8.06 4.69
CA LEU A 78 -5.25 -7.70 3.34
C LEU A 78 -5.91 -8.60 2.29
N LEU A 79 -5.92 -9.93 2.50
CA LEU A 79 -6.46 -10.90 1.55
C LEU A 79 -7.97 -10.72 1.38
N THR A 80 -8.71 -10.53 2.47
CA THR A 80 -10.16 -10.30 2.43
C THR A 80 -10.50 -8.97 1.76
N ARG A 81 -9.76 -7.91 2.03
CA ARG A 81 -9.93 -6.62 1.35
C ARG A 81 -9.65 -6.73 -0.14
N PHE A 82 -8.57 -7.42 -0.51
CA PHE A 82 -8.20 -7.59 -1.90
C PHE A 82 -9.25 -8.43 -2.65
N HIS A 83 -9.75 -9.49 -2.02
CA HIS A 83 -10.85 -10.30 -2.55
C HIS A 83 -12.09 -9.44 -2.84
N ASN A 84 -12.53 -8.63 -1.87
CA ASN A 84 -13.70 -7.75 -2.04
C ASN A 84 -13.51 -6.77 -3.21
N LEU A 85 -12.30 -6.22 -3.40
CA LEU A 85 -12.00 -5.35 -4.53
C LEU A 85 -12.09 -6.08 -5.88
N LEU A 86 -11.57 -7.31 -5.94
CA LEU A 86 -11.61 -8.16 -7.13
C LEU A 86 -13.04 -8.62 -7.43
N GLU A 87 -13.83 -8.96 -6.42
CA GLU A 87 -15.23 -9.36 -6.56
C GLU A 87 -16.07 -8.25 -7.18
N ILE A 88 -15.94 -7.01 -6.69
CA ILE A 88 -16.64 -5.85 -7.25
C ILE A 88 -16.25 -5.62 -8.72
N SER A 89 -14.98 -5.84 -9.06
CA SER A 89 -14.45 -5.43 -10.36
C SER A 89 -14.56 -6.52 -11.44
N VAL A 90 -14.67 -7.79 -11.06
CA VAL A 90 -14.55 -8.95 -11.98
C VAL A 90 -15.81 -9.84 -11.99
N SER A 91 -16.86 -9.50 -11.23
CA SER A 91 -17.98 -10.43 -11.00
C SER A 91 -18.87 -10.77 -12.21
N HIS A 92 -18.97 -9.95 -13.26
CA HIS A 92 -19.99 -10.20 -14.30
C HIS A 92 -19.65 -9.84 -15.76
N TYR A 93 -18.45 -9.33 -16.05
CA TYR A 93 -18.05 -8.96 -17.43
C TYR A 93 -16.56 -9.18 -17.65
N THR A 94 -16.18 -9.67 -18.84
CA THR A 94 -14.80 -9.54 -19.31
C THR A 94 -14.53 -8.05 -19.49
N LEU A 95 -13.76 -7.46 -18.59
CA LEU A 95 -13.38 -6.06 -18.68
C LEU A 95 -12.59 -5.82 -19.96
N ASP A 96 -12.82 -4.67 -20.61
CA ASP A 96 -11.99 -4.21 -21.71
C ASP A 96 -10.54 -3.93 -21.25
N ARG A 97 -9.64 -3.68 -22.21
CA ARG A 97 -8.21 -3.50 -21.96
C ARG A 97 -7.92 -2.33 -21.01
N ASP A 98 -8.48 -1.15 -21.28
CA ASP A 98 -8.17 0.06 -20.50
C ASP A 98 -8.66 -0.01 -19.03
N PRO A 99 -9.91 -0.46 -18.75
CA PRO A 99 -10.33 -0.67 -17.36
C PRO A 99 -9.46 -1.70 -16.64
N SER A 100 -9.08 -2.78 -17.31
CA SER A 100 -8.25 -3.84 -16.73
C SER A 100 -6.87 -3.33 -16.36
N GLU A 101 -6.26 -2.54 -17.24
CA GLU A 101 -4.97 -1.91 -17.00
C GLU A 101 -5.01 -0.98 -15.78
N ARG A 102 -6.03 -0.11 -15.70
CA ARG A 102 -6.17 0.80 -14.57
C ARG A 102 -6.35 0.05 -13.25
N LEU A 103 -7.08 -1.06 -13.27
CA LEU A 103 -7.23 -1.93 -12.09
C LEU A 103 -5.92 -2.61 -11.74
N MET A 104 -5.16 -3.13 -12.70
CA MET A 104 -3.86 -3.76 -12.43
C MET A 104 -2.86 -2.78 -11.81
N LEU A 105 -2.79 -1.54 -12.31
CA LEU A 105 -1.95 -0.49 -11.71
C LEU A 105 -2.37 -0.21 -10.26
N LYS A 106 -3.67 -0.18 -9.98
CA LYS A 106 -4.21 -0.02 -8.63
C LYS A 106 -3.94 -1.23 -7.74
N TYR A 107 -4.00 -2.44 -8.29
CA TYR A 107 -3.83 -3.70 -7.56
C TYR A 107 -2.37 -4.10 -7.39
N TYR A 108 -1.43 -3.44 -8.06
CA TYR A 108 -0.02 -3.80 -7.98
C TYR A 108 0.54 -3.72 -6.56
N GLU A 109 0.16 -2.70 -5.80
CA GLU A 109 0.49 -2.59 -4.38
C GLU A 109 -0.05 -3.77 -3.57
N TYR A 110 -1.32 -4.14 -3.78
CA TYR A 110 -1.92 -5.32 -3.16
C TYR A 110 -1.18 -6.61 -3.50
N LEU A 111 -0.67 -6.76 -4.73
CA LEU A 111 0.10 -7.93 -5.15
C LEU A 111 1.45 -8.02 -4.44
N LEU A 112 2.17 -6.90 -4.31
CA LEU A 112 3.42 -6.85 -3.55
C LEU A 112 3.19 -7.21 -2.08
N ARG A 113 2.20 -6.58 -1.43
CA ARG A 113 1.85 -6.87 -0.03
C ARG A 113 1.37 -8.30 0.16
N THR A 114 0.61 -8.85 -0.78
CA THR A 114 0.15 -10.24 -0.77
C THR A 114 1.32 -11.21 -0.89
N ARG A 115 2.31 -10.91 -1.75
CA ARG A 115 3.54 -11.70 -1.87
C ARG A 115 4.35 -11.69 -0.57
N ASP A 116 4.50 -10.53 0.04
CA ASP A 116 5.24 -10.39 1.30
C ASP A 116 4.54 -11.14 2.44
N LEU A 117 3.20 -11.01 2.56
CA LEU A 117 2.38 -11.76 3.50
C LEU A 117 2.53 -13.28 3.28
N ALA A 118 2.40 -13.74 2.03
CA ALA A 118 2.52 -15.15 1.69
C ALA A 118 3.89 -15.71 2.07
N LYS A 119 4.96 -14.95 1.86
CA LYS A 119 6.31 -15.36 2.24
C LYS A 119 6.52 -15.37 3.75
N GLN A 120 6.09 -14.32 4.44
CA GLN A 120 6.36 -14.12 5.87
C GLN A 120 5.46 -14.98 6.78
N HIS A 121 4.17 -15.09 6.45
CA HIS A 121 3.18 -15.76 7.31
C HIS A 121 2.79 -17.16 6.80
N LEU A 122 2.87 -17.41 5.50
CA LEU A 122 2.42 -18.67 4.89
C LEU A 122 3.57 -19.57 4.41
N GLY A 123 4.79 -19.03 4.33
CA GLY A 123 5.99 -19.73 3.85
C GLY A 123 5.97 -20.04 2.35
N LEU A 124 5.19 -19.28 1.57
CA LEU A 124 5.02 -19.49 0.13
C LEU A 124 5.81 -18.47 -0.69
N ASP A 125 6.41 -18.93 -1.77
CA ASP A 125 7.10 -18.08 -2.75
C ASP A 125 6.27 -17.99 -4.04
N ILE A 126 5.51 -16.90 -4.15
CA ILE A 126 4.54 -16.60 -5.22
C ILE A 126 4.91 -15.30 -5.94
N LEU A 127 4.31 -15.06 -7.11
CA LEU A 127 4.44 -13.82 -7.89
C LEU A 127 5.91 -13.46 -8.15
N ARG A 128 6.67 -14.43 -8.69
CA ARG A 128 8.15 -14.42 -8.70
C ARG A 128 8.75 -13.42 -9.66
N ASN A 129 8.01 -13.03 -10.69
CA ASN A 129 8.45 -12.09 -11.71
C ASN A 129 7.55 -10.84 -11.78
N LEU A 130 6.83 -10.53 -10.69
CA LEU A 130 5.89 -9.41 -10.64
C LEU A 130 6.53 -8.06 -11.05
N GLU A 131 7.82 -7.89 -10.82
CA GLU A 131 8.62 -6.72 -11.21
C GLU A 131 8.74 -6.54 -12.74
N GLN A 132 8.47 -7.59 -13.52
CA GLN A 132 8.46 -7.52 -14.98
C GLN A 132 7.14 -6.96 -15.55
N PHE A 133 6.12 -6.78 -14.70
CA PHE A 133 4.89 -6.12 -15.13
C PHE A 133 5.18 -4.66 -15.56
N PRO A 134 4.70 -4.20 -16.72
CA PRO A 134 5.02 -2.88 -17.27
C PRO A 134 4.28 -1.75 -16.55
N LEU A 135 4.80 -1.30 -15.41
CA LEU A 135 4.22 -0.21 -14.59
C LEU A 135 4.30 1.16 -15.26
N HIS A 136 5.45 1.46 -15.88
CA HIS A 136 5.73 2.76 -16.49
C HIS A 136 5.98 2.59 -17.98
N GLU A 137 5.34 3.41 -18.79
CA GLU A 137 5.63 3.50 -20.22
C GLU A 137 6.75 4.51 -20.52
N ASP A 138 6.98 5.47 -19.61
CA ASP A 138 7.99 6.52 -19.76
C ASP A 138 9.33 6.15 -19.09
N PRO A 139 10.42 5.93 -19.85
CA PRO A 139 11.74 5.64 -19.30
C PRO A 139 12.32 6.79 -18.47
N ALA A 140 11.98 8.06 -18.77
CA ALA A 140 12.47 9.21 -18.02
C ALA A 140 11.89 9.23 -16.60
N LEU A 141 10.58 8.96 -16.48
CA LEU A 141 9.89 8.85 -15.20
C LEU A 141 10.44 7.69 -14.37
N ARG A 142 10.74 6.55 -15.01
CA ARG A 142 11.39 5.42 -14.33
C ARG A 142 12.75 5.82 -13.77
N ALA A 143 13.61 6.45 -14.58
CA ALA A 143 14.93 6.89 -14.12
C ALA A 143 14.85 7.90 -12.96
N TYR A 144 13.83 8.77 -12.97
CA TYR A 144 13.55 9.70 -11.88
C TYR A 144 13.25 8.98 -10.55
N TYR A 145 12.30 8.03 -10.54
CA TYR A 145 11.96 7.27 -9.34
C TYR A 145 13.07 6.31 -8.87
N GLU A 146 13.86 5.76 -9.79
CA GLU A 146 15.05 4.95 -9.46
C GLU A 146 16.09 5.80 -8.70
N LYS A 147 16.30 7.07 -9.09
CA LYS A 147 17.21 7.97 -8.35
C LYS A 147 16.66 8.34 -6.97
N ILE A 148 15.35 8.61 -6.86
CA ILE A 148 14.70 8.95 -5.59
C ILE A 148 14.79 7.79 -4.61
N SER A 149 14.37 6.59 -5.02
CA SER A 149 14.45 5.39 -4.17
C SER A 149 15.88 5.13 -3.67
N GLY A 150 16.89 5.34 -4.52
CA GLY A 150 18.29 5.28 -4.10
C GLY A 150 18.65 6.26 -2.98
N ARG A 151 18.11 7.49 -2.99
CA ARG A 151 18.32 8.48 -1.91
C ARG A 151 17.54 8.13 -0.63
N ILE A 152 16.33 7.60 -0.76
CA ILE A 152 15.55 7.10 0.40
C ILE A 152 16.32 5.99 1.11
N GLU A 153 16.80 4.99 0.36
CA GLU A 153 17.56 3.87 0.91
C GLU A 153 18.89 4.34 1.53
N ALA A 154 19.62 5.25 0.87
CA ALA A 154 20.87 5.80 1.39
C ALA A 154 20.67 6.55 2.71
N SER A 155 19.57 7.30 2.82
CA SER A 155 19.29 8.06 4.05
C SER A 155 18.75 7.18 5.17
N ARG A 156 18.24 5.96 4.91
CA ARG A 156 17.51 5.11 5.88
C ARG A 156 18.22 4.97 7.23
N HIS A 157 19.55 4.88 7.24
CA HIS A 157 20.34 4.69 8.46
C HIS A 157 20.88 5.98 9.09
N ASP A 158 20.60 7.13 8.49
CA ASP A 158 20.96 8.43 9.06
C ASP A 158 20.19 8.68 10.36
N LEU A 159 20.85 9.32 11.33
CA LEU A 159 20.24 9.68 12.60
C LEU A 159 19.13 10.71 12.37
N LEU A 160 17.97 10.44 12.95
CA LEU A 160 16.90 11.42 13.06
C LEU A 160 17.35 12.60 13.92
N THR A 161 17.09 13.79 13.41
CA THR A 161 17.34 15.08 14.06
C THR A 161 16.31 15.41 15.13
N GLY A 162 15.13 14.77 15.11
CA GLY A 162 14.00 15.05 15.99
C GLY A 162 13.30 16.37 15.68
N LYS A 163 13.67 17.05 14.58
CA LYS A 163 13.01 18.28 14.14
C LYS A 163 11.78 17.93 13.32
N THR A 164 10.64 17.89 13.99
CA THR A 164 9.36 17.64 13.34
C THR A 164 8.49 18.88 13.28
N GLU A 165 7.74 19.00 12.20
CA GLU A 165 6.67 19.98 12.05
C GLU A 165 5.37 19.27 11.70
N ARG A 166 4.24 19.94 11.96
CA ARG A 166 2.92 19.39 11.67
C ARG A 166 2.46 19.78 10.27
N TYR A 167 2.03 18.79 9.50
CA TYR A 167 1.53 18.92 8.14
C TYR A 167 0.16 18.26 7.98
N TYR A 168 -0.68 18.81 7.12
CA TYR A 168 -1.81 18.09 6.56
C TYR A 168 -1.32 17.27 5.37
N ILE A 169 -1.60 15.97 5.37
CA ILE A 169 -1.33 15.09 4.25
C ILE A 169 -2.45 15.25 3.23
N ASN A 170 -2.12 15.61 2.00
CA ASN A 170 -3.08 15.85 0.92
C ASN A 170 -3.28 14.61 0.04
N SER A 171 -2.22 13.83 -0.17
CA SER A 171 -2.30 12.52 -0.83
C SER A 171 -1.00 11.75 -0.61
N SER A 172 -1.08 10.43 -0.52
CA SER A 172 0.05 9.50 -0.61
C SER A 172 -0.14 8.62 -1.85
N ARG A 173 0.81 8.65 -2.79
CA ARG A 173 0.72 7.89 -4.05
C ARG A 173 1.86 6.89 -4.14
N PRO A 174 1.59 5.58 -4.29
CA PRO A 174 2.64 4.59 -4.38
C PRO A 174 3.36 4.66 -5.73
N PHE A 175 4.67 4.41 -5.70
CA PHE A 175 5.49 4.06 -6.85
C PHE A 175 6.39 2.87 -6.48
N PHE A 176 6.82 2.10 -7.47
CA PHE A 176 7.41 0.79 -7.22
C PHE A 176 8.77 0.66 -7.90
N ILE A 177 9.81 0.34 -7.12
CA ILE A 177 11.16 0.13 -7.62
C ILE A 177 11.74 -1.14 -7.01
N GLY A 178 12.19 -2.06 -7.86
CA GLY A 178 12.87 -3.29 -7.42
C GLY A 178 12.04 -4.16 -6.47
N GLY A 179 10.73 -4.22 -6.66
CA GLY A 179 9.82 -4.99 -5.80
C GLY A 179 9.53 -4.36 -4.43
N ARG A 180 9.96 -3.12 -4.19
CA ARG A 180 9.62 -2.33 -3.00
C ARG A 180 8.62 -1.24 -3.32
N ILE A 181 7.82 -0.89 -2.32
CA ILE A 181 6.84 0.19 -2.38
C ILE A 181 7.48 1.44 -1.77
N TYR A 182 7.33 2.56 -2.48
CA TYR A 182 7.69 3.89 -2.02
C TYR A 182 6.50 4.81 -2.29
N TYR A 183 6.49 5.99 -1.68
CA TYR A 183 5.36 6.91 -1.73
C TYR A 183 5.81 8.31 -2.12
N GLU A 184 5.10 8.90 -3.07
CA GLU A 184 5.07 10.34 -3.30
C GLU A 184 3.98 10.94 -2.41
N VAL A 185 4.40 11.70 -1.41
CA VAL A 185 3.50 12.32 -0.43
C VAL A 185 3.38 13.80 -0.74
N THR A 186 2.17 14.26 -1.02
CA THR A 186 1.86 15.69 -1.11
C THR A 186 1.31 16.16 0.23
N PHE A 187 1.89 17.21 0.81
CA PHE A 187 1.50 17.72 2.13
C PHE A 187 1.64 19.25 2.21
N SER A 188 1.03 19.85 3.23
CA SER A 188 1.04 21.31 3.46
C SER A 188 1.11 21.62 4.94
N LEU A 189 1.72 22.75 5.32
CA LEU A 189 1.94 23.10 6.73
C LEU A 189 0.61 23.26 7.48
N ALA A 190 0.47 22.65 8.66
CA ALA A 190 -0.81 22.62 9.37
C ALA A 190 -1.12 23.90 10.18
N HIS A 191 -1.43 24.99 9.50
CA HIS A 191 -1.84 26.27 10.11
C HIS A 191 -3.21 26.77 9.61
N ASN A 192 -3.77 27.79 10.27
CA ASN A 192 -5.13 28.30 9.99
C ASN A 192 -5.33 28.98 8.61
N ARG A 193 -4.28 29.11 7.79
CA ARG A 193 -4.34 29.80 6.49
C ARG A 193 -3.59 29.01 5.42
N THR A 194 -3.91 27.73 5.26
CA THR A 194 -3.34 26.91 4.19
C THR A 194 -3.89 27.33 2.83
N SER A 195 -3.02 27.76 1.93
CA SER A 195 -3.32 28.00 0.53
C SER A 195 -3.05 26.73 -0.30
N LYS A 196 -3.77 26.54 -1.42
CA LYS A 196 -3.47 25.45 -2.38
C LYS A 196 -2.07 25.58 -2.99
N PHE A 197 -1.44 26.76 -2.86
CA PHE A 197 -0.09 27.05 -3.32
C PHE A 197 1.01 26.61 -2.33
N ASP A 198 0.66 26.18 -1.12
CA ASP A 198 1.63 25.77 -0.08
C ASP A 198 1.90 24.26 -0.09
N ARG A 199 1.63 23.59 -1.22
CA ARG A 199 1.82 22.14 -1.35
C ARG A 199 3.28 21.81 -1.57
N ILE A 200 3.78 20.90 -0.75
CA ILE A 200 5.12 20.34 -0.79
C ILE A 200 4.99 18.89 -1.23
N ILE A 201 5.92 18.43 -2.08
CA ILE A 201 6.04 17.02 -2.46
C ILE A 201 7.28 16.46 -1.78
N GLY A 202 7.11 15.36 -1.07
CA GLY A 202 8.21 14.58 -0.51
C GLY A 202 8.07 13.11 -0.86
N PHE A 203 9.14 12.35 -0.62
CA PHE A 203 9.24 10.95 -0.96
C PHE A 203 9.65 10.11 0.25
N THR A 204 9.14 8.89 0.35
CA THR A 204 9.41 8.02 1.50
C THR A 204 9.15 6.56 1.18
N ASP A 205 9.66 5.67 2.02
CA ASP A 205 9.33 4.24 2.09
C ASP A 205 8.27 3.94 3.16
N ILE A 206 7.79 4.96 3.89
CA ILE A 206 6.77 4.84 4.94
C ILE A 206 5.39 5.01 4.31
N ASP A 207 4.44 4.10 4.59
CA ASP A 207 3.05 4.30 4.18
C ASP A 207 2.39 5.36 5.08
N VAL A 208 2.41 6.61 4.59
CA VAL A 208 1.84 7.76 5.28
C VAL A 208 0.35 7.88 4.96
N SER A 209 -0.49 7.74 5.98
CA SER A 209 -1.94 7.94 5.85
C SER A 209 -2.31 9.40 5.57
N ASP A 210 -3.27 9.61 4.66
CA ASP A 210 -3.87 10.90 4.34
C ASP A 210 -5.12 11.23 5.18
N TYR A 211 -5.49 10.36 6.14
CA TYR A 211 -6.67 10.55 6.99
C TYR A 211 -6.47 11.58 8.10
N TYR A 212 -5.21 11.84 8.47
CA TYR A 212 -4.87 12.69 9.61
C TYR A 212 -3.80 13.73 9.26
N ALA A 213 -3.76 14.79 10.07
CA ALA A 213 -2.56 15.60 10.15
C ALA A 213 -1.43 14.79 10.79
N ALA A 214 -0.19 15.07 10.38
CA ALA A 214 0.97 14.29 10.74
C ALA A 214 2.12 15.18 11.24
N GLN A 215 2.91 14.69 12.16
CA GLN A 215 4.27 15.18 12.38
C GLN A 215 5.20 14.49 11.38
N LEU A 216 5.91 15.29 10.60
CA LEU A 216 6.90 14.80 9.65
C LEU A 216 8.29 15.25 10.07
N GLU A 217 9.25 14.34 10.03
CA GLU A 217 10.66 14.70 9.95
C GLU A 217 11.10 14.70 8.49
N LEU A 218 11.64 15.84 8.03
CA LEU A 218 12.00 16.06 6.63
C LEU A 218 13.51 16.21 6.47
N ALA A 219 14.06 15.56 5.45
CA ALA A 219 15.44 15.77 5.00
C ALA A 219 15.44 16.34 3.58
N ASN A 220 16.18 17.43 3.37
CA ASN A 220 16.39 17.97 2.03
C ASN A 220 17.53 17.23 1.36
N ASP A 221 17.34 16.90 0.08
CA ASP A 221 18.33 16.20 -0.72
C ASP A 221 18.24 16.63 -2.19
N SER A 222 19.04 16.02 -3.06
CA SER A 222 19.01 16.25 -4.50
C SER A 222 19.29 14.97 -5.29
N ILE A 223 18.75 14.92 -6.50
CA ILE A 223 18.99 13.86 -7.47
C ILE A 223 19.50 14.46 -8.79
N ASP A 224 20.33 13.70 -9.50
CA ASP A 224 20.74 14.02 -10.86
C ASP A 224 19.96 13.16 -11.85
N VAL A 225 19.12 13.80 -12.66
CA VAL A 225 18.27 13.16 -13.66
C VAL A 225 18.38 13.95 -14.97
N LEU A 226 18.66 13.25 -16.08
CA LEU A 226 18.79 13.84 -17.42
C LEU A 226 19.78 15.03 -17.51
N GLY A 227 20.85 14.99 -16.71
CA GLY A 227 21.87 16.05 -16.68
C GLY A 227 21.47 17.30 -15.89
N GLN A 228 20.38 17.26 -15.13
CA GLN A 228 19.96 18.32 -14.22
C GLN A 228 19.91 17.83 -12.77
N THR A 229 20.42 18.65 -11.87
CA THR A 229 20.30 18.44 -10.42
C THR A 229 18.97 19.01 -9.94
N MET A 230 18.10 18.16 -9.41
CA MET A 230 16.78 18.53 -8.92
C MET A 230 16.73 18.34 -7.39
N PRO A 231 16.25 19.34 -6.63
CA PRO A 231 16.04 19.17 -5.19
C PRO A 231 14.86 18.23 -4.94
N ILE A 232 14.97 17.41 -3.90
CA ILE A 232 13.90 16.55 -3.40
C ILE A 232 13.79 16.68 -1.88
N ILE A 233 12.65 16.29 -1.34
CA ILE A 233 12.42 16.18 0.11
C ILE A 233 12.15 14.72 0.43
N ILE A 234 12.83 14.20 1.45
CA ILE A 234 12.63 12.84 1.95
C ILE A 234 11.89 12.94 3.29
N VAL A 235 10.76 12.24 3.42
CA VAL A 235 10.09 12.07 4.71
C VAL A 235 10.78 10.90 5.43
N ARG A 236 11.45 11.21 6.53
CA ARG A 236 12.32 10.30 7.28
C ARG A 236 11.61 9.62 8.45
N ASP A 237 10.62 10.30 9.01
CA ASP A 237 9.80 9.81 10.11
C ASP A 237 8.40 10.42 10.05
N TRP A 238 7.42 9.69 10.56
CA TRP A 238 6.01 10.05 10.52
C TRP A 238 5.29 9.62 11.80
N SER A 239 4.40 10.49 12.30
CA SER A 239 3.41 10.09 13.30
C SER A 239 2.13 10.92 13.17
N VAL A 240 1.01 10.36 13.58
CA VAL A 240 -0.27 11.09 13.62
C VAL A 240 -0.17 12.25 14.60
N SER A 241 -0.59 13.45 14.19
CA SER A 241 -0.58 14.65 15.02
C SER A 241 -1.78 15.56 14.72
N ILE A 242 -2.95 15.15 15.18
CA ILE A 242 -4.18 15.96 15.09
C ILE A 242 -4.04 17.20 15.98
N ARG A 243 -4.44 18.39 15.49
CA ARG A 243 -4.34 19.62 16.29
C ARG A 243 -5.30 19.56 17.49
N PRO A 244 -4.88 19.95 18.71
CA PRO A 244 -5.74 19.87 19.90
C PRO A 244 -7.09 20.59 19.75
N CYS A 245 -7.12 21.71 19.03
CA CYS A 245 -8.36 22.44 18.78
C CYS A 245 -9.41 21.66 17.97
N GLU A 246 -9.00 20.65 17.18
CA GLU A 246 -9.96 19.80 16.46
C GLU A 246 -10.74 18.91 17.42
N PHE A 247 -10.12 18.46 18.52
CA PHE A 247 -10.83 17.73 19.57
C PHE A 247 -11.83 18.62 20.29
N ASP A 248 -11.44 19.86 20.61
CA ASP A 248 -12.36 20.82 21.26
C ASP A 248 -13.53 21.19 20.33
N ASN A 249 -13.27 21.30 19.02
CA ASN A 249 -14.31 21.51 18.02
C ASN A 249 -15.26 20.30 17.94
N PHE A 250 -14.73 19.08 17.95
CA PHE A 250 -15.53 17.86 17.93
C PHE A 250 -16.38 17.71 19.21
N ALA A 251 -15.80 17.95 20.39
CA ALA A 251 -16.52 17.92 21.67
C ALA A 251 -17.67 18.92 21.71
N ARG A 252 -17.50 20.10 21.10
CA ARG A 252 -18.53 21.14 21.01
C ARG A 252 -19.76 20.67 20.23
N LEU A 253 -19.59 19.83 19.20
CA LEU A 253 -20.71 19.24 18.46
C LEU A 253 -21.58 18.34 19.35
N LEU A 254 -20.98 17.76 20.39
CA LEU A 254 -21.65 16.92 21.38
C LEU A 254 -22.14 17.70 22.61
N GLY A 255 -22.08 19.04 22.58
CA GLY A 255 -22.45 19.90 23.71
C GLY A 255 -21.46 19.85 24.87
N GLN A 256 -20.28 19.28 24.68
CA GLN A 256 -19.23 19.19 25.70
C GLN A 256 -18.22 20.34 25.54
N GLN A 257 -17.59 20.72 26.66
CA GLN A 257 -16.45 21.62 26.66
C GLN A 257 -15.22 20.88 27.16
N THR A 258 -14.22 20.77 26.29
CA THR A 258 -12.90 20.22 26.60
C THR A 258 -11.84 21.29 26.38
N LYS A 259 -10.66 21.04 26.93
CA LYS A 259 -9.46 21.82 26.63
C LYS A 259 -8.29 20.87 26.42
N VAL A 260 -8.25 20.25 25.24
CA VAL A 260 -7.21 19.29 24.90
C VAL A 260 -5.88 20.01 24.68
N GLN A 261 -4.79 19.42 25.14
CA GLN A 261 -3.44 19.92 24.94
C GLN A 261 -2.52 18.80 24.49
N SER A 262 -1.53 19.12 23.65
CA SER A 262 -0.58 18.13 23.13
C SER A 262 0.30 17.49 24.19
N GLY A 263 0.44 18.12 25.37
CA GLY A 263 1.17 17.57 26.51
C GLY A 263 0.40 16.51 27.30
N HIS A 264 -0.92 16.42 27.14
CA HIS A 264 -1.73 15.43 27.86
C HIS A 264 -1.33 14.01 27.47
N VAL A 265 -1.33 13.11 28.46
CA VAL A 265 -0.95 11.70 28.25
C VAL A 265 -1.96 11.01 27.36
N GLU A 266 -3.24 11.30 27.54
CA GLU A 266 -4.35 10.76 26.74
C GLU A 266 -4.22 11.16 25.27
N TYR A 267 -3.84 12.42 25.01
CA TYR A 267 -3.58 12.88 23.64
C TYR A 267 -2.43 12.11 23.00
N ARG A 268 -1.28 12.00 23.69
CA ARG A 268 -0.11 11.30 23.15
C ARG A 268 -0.38 9.83 22.88
N ASN A 269 -1.05 9.16 23.82
CA ASN A 269 -1.43 7.76 23.67
C ASN A 269 -2.38 7.55 22.50
N LEU A 270 -3.35 8.46 22.29
CA LEU A 270 -4.26 8.39 21.15
C LEU A 270 -3.52 8.58 19.82
N MET A 271 -2.62 9.57 19.73
CA MET A 271 -1.83 9.80 18.52
C MET A 271 -0.95 8.59 18.18
N GLN A 272 -0.29 8.01 19.18
CA GLN A 272 0.50 6.80 19.02
C GLN A 272 -0.35 5.62 18.56
N TYR A 273 -1.51 5.41 19.20
CA TYR A 273 -2.45 4.36 18.81
C TYR A 273 -2.91 4.51 17.36
N LEU A 274 -3.27 5.73 16.94
CA LEU A 274 -3.68 6.00 15.56
C LEU A 274 -2.54 5.76 14.56
N THR A 275 -1.29 6.06 14.94
CA THR A 275 -0.09 5.82 14.11
C THR A 275 0.11 4.32 13.88
N VAL A 276 0.12 3.51 14.95
CA VAL A 276 0.27 2.04 14.84
C VAL A 276 -0.89 1.42 14.07
N LEU A 277 -2.13 1.87 14.33
CA LEU A 277 -3.29 1.35 13.62
C LEU A 277 -3.23 1.61 12.12
N THR A 278 -2.64 2.72 11.69
CA THR A 278 -2.51 3.04 10.27
C THR A 278 -1.40 2.24 9.61
N GLU A 279 -0.31 1.96 10.31
CA GLU A 279 0.74 1.03 9.85
C GLU A 279 0.21 -0.40 9.68
N ASP A 280 -0.66 -0.88 10.58
CA ASP A 280 -1.25 -2.24 10.52
C ASP A 280 -2.37 -2.40 9.47
N VAL A 281 -2.96 -1.28 9.03
CA VAL A 281 -4.10 -1.26 8.09
C VAL A 281 -3.63 -1.15 6.64
N SER A 282 -2.37 -0.80 6.45
CA SER A 282 -1.66 -0.58 5.21
C SER A 282 -0.95 -1.85 4.77
#